data_AF-A0AAW2FE79-F1
#
_entry.id   AF-A0AAW2FE79-F1
#
_cell.length_a   1.000
_cell.length_b   1.000
_cell.length_c   1.000
_cell.angle_alpha   90.00
_cell.angle_beta   90.00
_cell.angle_gamma   90.00
#
_symmetry.space_group_name_H-M   'P 1'
#
loop_
_entity.id
_entity.type
_entity.pdbx_description
1 polymer ?
#
loop_
_entity_poly.entity_id
_entity_poly.type
_entity_poly.pdbx_seq_one_letter_code
_entity_poly.pdbx_strand_id
1 'polypeptide(L)'
;MTKCTSQPGFNTISAGLSVELALALGPGPAGIQQLRKAIDIFPTSKAINTLVSFYIRQGDYIAALQILNEFVEFVEACVVAGARGNYNAILHRCEVSRVLLLLILQPSPQRLTPSLAQVLEKYAWAEENVNNGLNMSEDELLLLQSLVLACQSHDHQAVLELESELYPYFDTEQKELLHKLIQVVSTQ
;
A
#
# COMPACT_ATOMS: atom_id res chain seq x y z
N MET A 1 40.03 -8.78 14.14
CA MET A 1 38.56 -8.64 14.05
C MET A 1 38.23 -8.13 12.66
N THR A 2 38.01 -9.06 11.73
CA THR A 2 37.72 -8.78 10.33
C THR A 2 36.30 -8.22 10.23
N LYS A 3 36.16 -6.95 9.81
CA LYS A 3 34.87 -6.39 9.41
C LYS A 3 34.38 -7.22 8.23
N CYS A 4 33.40 -8.08 8.44
CA CYS A 4 32.64 -8.67 7.35
C CYS A 4 31.97 -7.52 6.61
N THR A 5 32.50 -7.19 5.44
CA THR A 5 31.79 -6.40 4.44
C THR A 5 30.56 -7.24 4.08
N SER A 6 29.40 -6.85 4.62
CA SER A 6 28.12 -7.49 4.35
C SER A 6 27.84 -7.44 2.86
N GLN A 7 28.14 -8.54 2.16
CA GLN A 7 27.79 -8.65 0.73
C GLN A 7 26.25 -8.57 0.62
N PRO A 8 25.71 -7.92 -0.43
CA PRO A 8 24.27 -7.75 -0.62
C PRO A 8 23.48 -9.06 -0.46
N GLY A 9 24.04 -10.19 -0.91
CA GLY A 9 23.43 -11.50 -0.80
C GLY A 9 23.22 -12.01 0.65
N PHE A 10 24.12 -11.69 1.58
CA PHE A 10 23.95 -12.08 2.98
C PHE A 10 22.81 -11.32 3.66
N ASN A 11 22.63 -10.04 3.31
CA ASN A 11 21.55 -9.23 3.87
C ASN A 11 20.19 -9.74 3.39
N THR A 12 20.06 -10.12 2.12
CA THR A 12 18.82 -10.70 1.57
C THR A 12 18.47 -12.03 2.24
N ILE A 13 19.44 -12.91 2.47
CA ILE A 13 19.21 -14.21 3.15
C ILE A 13 18.78 -14.00 4.61
N SER A 14 19.46 -13.09 5.32
CA SER A 14 19.16 -12.76 6.72
C SER A 14 17.75 -12.16 6.87
N ALA A 15 17.38 -11.24 5.96
CA ALA A 15 16.02 -10.69 5.91
C ALA A 15 14.99 -11.80 5.60
N GLY A 16 15.28 -12.70 4.67
CA GLY A 16 14.42 -13.83 4.33
C GLY A 16 14.13 -14.74 5.53
N LEU A 17 15.15 -15.10 6.31
CA LEU A 17 14.97 -15.92 7.52
C LEU A 17 14.09 -15.22 8.57
N SER A 18 14.28 -13.91 8.74
CA SER A 18 13.47 -13.09 9.66
C SER A 18 12.00 -13.05 9.23
N VAL A 19 11.73 -13.03 7.91
CA VAL A 19 10.36 -13.13 7.37
C VAL A 19 9.72 -14.48 7.64
N GLU A 20 10.43 -15.59 7.40
CA GLU A 20 9.87 -16.94 7.68
C GLU A 20 9.57 -17.13 9.16
N LEU A 21 10.44 -16.63 10.04
CA LEU A 21 10.19 -16.64 11.48
C LEU A 21 8.94 -15.80 11.83
N ALA A 22 8.79 -14.62 11.22
CA ALA A 22 7.62 -13.78 11.46
C ALA A 22 6.31 -14.44 11.02
N LEU A 23 6.33 -15.16 9.88
CA LEU A 23 5.17 -15.91 9.40
C LEU A 23 4.77 -17.01 10.39
N ALA A 24 5.74 -17.71 10.97
CA ALA A 24 5.48 -18.71 12.00
C ALA A 24 4.94 -18.12 13.32
N LEU A 25 5.40 -16.91 13.69
CA LEU A 25 4.94 -16.19 14.88
C LEU A 25 3.55 -15.54 14.70
N GLY A 26 3.11 -15.34 13.45
CA GLY A 26 1.82 -14.74 13.12
C GLY A 26 1.74 -13.23 13.41
N PRO A 27 0.54 -12.62 13.31
CA PRO A 27 0.33 -11.17 13.36
C PRO A 27 0.51 -10.53 14.75
N GLY A 28 1.07 -11.25 15.72
CA GLY A 28 1.33 -10.71 17.05
C GLY A 28 2.54 -9.76 17.09
N PRO A 29 2.79 -9.11 18.25
CA PRO A 29 3.90 -8.17 18.43
C PRO A 29 5.27 -8.75 18.07
N ALA A 30 5.49 -10.03 18.39
CA ALA A 30 6.73 -10.72 18.08
C ALA A 30 6.95 -10.89 16.56
N GLY A 31 5.91 -11.27 15.81
CA GLY A 31 5.99 -11.38 14.35
C GLY A 31 6.22 -10.03 13.68
N ILE A 32 5.49 -8.99 14.12
CA ILE A 32 5.70 -7.60 13.67
C ILE A 32 7.14 -7.14 13.91
N GLN A 33 7.68 -7.40 15.10
CA GLN A 33 9.05 -7.02 15.44
C GLN A 33 10.07 -7.70 14.53
N GLN A 34 9.86 -8.97 14.17
CA GLN A 34 10.75 -9.69 13.25
C GLN A 34 10.66 -9.14 11.82
N LEU A 35 9.47 -8.74 11.35
CA LEU A 35 9.33 -8.10 10.05
C LEU A 35 10.00 -6.73 9.99
N ARG A 36 9.86 -5.91 11.05
CA ARG A 36 10.57 -4.62 11.15
C ARG A 36 12.08 -4.82 11.07
N LYS A 37 12.64 -5.79 11.82
CA LYS A 37 14.05 -6.15 11.72
C LYS A 37 14.45 -6.60 10.32
N ALA A 38 13.62 -7.39 9.64
CA ALA A 38 13.89 -7.83 8.28
C ALA A 38 13.98 -6.63 7.32
N ILE A 39 13.06 -5.67 7.45
CA ILE A 39 13.02 -4.44 6.65
C ILE A 39 14.24 -3.56 6.93
N ASP A 40 14.62 -3.38 8.20
CA ASP A 40 15.81 -2.61 8.60
C ASP A 40 17.11 -3.22 8.03
N ILE A 41 17.17 -4.55 7.89
CA ILE A 41 18.31 -5.25 7.28
C ILE A 41 18.29 -5.06 5.76
N PHE A 42 17.15 -5.37 5.13
CA PHE A 42 16.93 -5.20 3.71
C PHE A 42 15.43 -5.21 3.38
N PRO A 43 14.85 -4.09 2.90
CA PRO A 43 13.43 -4.02 2.57
C PRO A 43 13.10 -4.89 1.36
N THR A 44 12.45 -6.04 1.62
CA THR A 44 11.92 -6.91 0.56
C THR A 44 10.42 -6.70 0.41
N SER A 45 9.91 -6.85 -0.81
CA SER A 45 8.46 -6.82 -1.07
C SER A 45 7.70 -7.83 -0.21
N LYS A 46 8.25 -9.03 0.01
CA LYS A 46 7.64 -10.05 0.89
C LYS A 46 7.54 -9.57 2.33
N ALA A 47 8.61 -9.02 2.91
CA ALA A 47 8.60 -8.53 4.28
C ALA A 47 7.58 -7.41 4.48
N ILE A 48 7.57 -6.45 3.54
CA ILE A 48 6.71 -5.28 3.61
C ILE A 48 5.24 -5.69 3.40
N ASN A 49 4.94 -6.48 2.36
CA ASN A 49 3.58 -6.98 2.13
C ASN A 49 3.06 -7.75 3.34
N THR A 50 3.89 -8.62 3.94
CA THR A 50 3.49 -9.37 5.14
C THR A 50 3.21 -8.45 6.31
N LEU A 51 4.04 -7.42 6.51
CA LEU A 51 3.87 -6.47 7.61
C LEU A 51 2.61 -5.62 7.43
N VAL A 52 2.35 -5.15 6.22
CA VAL A 52 1.13 -4.43 5.85
C VAL A 52 -0.10 -5.32 6.12
N SER A 53 -0.08 -6.58 5.68
CA SER A 53 -1.16 -7.54 5.97
C SER A 53 -1.34 -7.83 7.45
N PHE A 54 -0.29 -7.74 8.27
CA PHE A 54 -0.41 -7.89 9.72
C PHE A 54 -1.11 -6.68 10.34
N TYR A 55 -0.80 -5.48 9.89
CA TYR A 55 -1.46 -4.25 10.36
C TYR A 55 -2.92 -4.16 9.90
N ILE A 56 -3.21 -4.46 8.63
CA ILE A 56 -4.58 -4.45 8.09
C ILE A 56 -5.48 -5.41 8.88
N ARG A 57 -5.01 -6.64 9.15
CA ARG A 57 -5.76 -7.64 9.94
C ARG A 57 -5.98 -7.23 11.39
N GLN A 58 -5.12 -6.37 11.95
CA GLN A 58 -5.30 -5.80 13.29
C GLN A 58 -6.16 -4.53 13.28
N GLY A 59 -6.56 -4.04 12.10
CA GLY A 59 -7.27 -2.76 11.95
C GLY A 59 -6.38 -1.54 12.12
N ASP A 60 -5.06 -1.69 12.19
CA ASP A 60 -4.09 -0.59 12.28
C ASP A 60 -3.78 -0.02 10.89
N TYR A 61 -4.78 0.65 10.31
CA TYR A 61 -4.67 1.22 8.96
C TYR A 61 -3.64 2.35 8.87
N ILE A 62 -3.35 3.03 9.98
CA ILE A 62 -2.35 4.10 10.03
C ILE A 62 -0.96 3.51 9.86
N ALA A 63 -0.60 2.47 10.63
CA ALA A 63 0.69 1.82 10.50
C ALA A 63 0.85 1.15 9.12
N ALA A 64 -0.22 0.54 8.59
CA ALA A 64 -0.21 -0.02 7.24
C ALA A 64 0.10 1.05 6.18
N LEU A 65 -0.56 2.21 6.25
CA LEU A 65 -0.36 3.30 5.31
C LEU A 65 1.06 3.87 5.38
N GLN A 66 1.62 4.03 6.58
CA GLN A 66 3.00 4.51 6.79
C GLN A 66 4.02 3.59 6.12
N ILE A 67 3.93 2.28 6.37
CA ILE A 67 4.86 1.30 5.77
C ILE A 67 4.75 1.27 4.24
N LEU A 68 3.54 1.37 3.69
CA LEU A 68 3.35 1.46 2.23
C LEU A 68 3.99 2.72 1.66
N ASN A 69 3.84 3.86 2.33
CA ASN A 69 4.44 5.13 1.89
C ASN A 69 5.97 5.06 1.88
N GLU A 70 6.57 4.60 2.98
CA GLU A 70 8.03 4.40 3.07
C GLU A 70 8.55 3.45 2.00
N PHE A 71 7.77 2.40 1.68
CA PHE A 71 8.18 1.45 0.65
C PHE A 71 8.13 2.03 -0.76
N VAL A 72 7.09 2.80 -1.09
CA VAL A 72 7.00 3.50 -2.39
C VAL A 72 8.19 4.44 -2.55
N GLU A 73 8.48 5.27 -1.54
CA GLU A 73 9.63 6.18 -1.55
C GLU A 73 10.96 5.43 -1.74
N PHE A 74 11.13 4.27 -1.08
CA PHE A 74 12.30 3.41 -1.25
C PHE A 74 12.42 2.84 -2.68
N VAL A 75 11.31 2.33 -3.24
CA VAL A 75 11.31 1.75 -4.59
C VAL A 75 11.58 2.83 -5.65
N GLU A 76 10.97 4.00 -5.52
CA GLU A 76 11.21 5.14 -6.41
C GLU A 76 12.69 5.57 -6.37
N ALA A 77 13.30 5.63 -5.18
CA ALA A 77 14.72 5.91 -5.04
C ALA A 77 15.60 4.85 -5.72
N CYS A 78 15.22 3.57 -5.67
CA CYS A 78 15.91 2.50 -6.40
C CYS A 78 15.79 2.66 -7.92
N VAL A 79 14.60 3.02 -8.42
CA VAL A 79 14.35 3.25 -9.85
C VAL A 79 15.19 4.43 -10.35
N VAL A 80 15.23 5.54 -9.62
CA VAL A 80 16.07 6.71 -9.96
C VAL A 80 17.56 6.35 -9.94
N ALA A 81 17.99 5.47 -9.02
CA ALA A 81 19.35 4.94 -8.97
C ALA A 81 19.69 3.96 -10.11
N GLY A 82 18.76 3.69 -11.02
CA GLY A 82 18.96 2.84 -12.20
C GLY A 82 18.77 1.34 -11.95
N ALA A 83 18.09 0.96 -10.85
CA ALA A 83 17.72 -0.43 -10.61
C ALA A 83 16.86 -0.96 -11.77
N ARG A 84 17.26 -2.10 -12.33
CA ARG A 84 16.53 -2.77 -13.41
C ARG A 84 15.63 -3.82 -12.80
N GLY A 85 14.34 -3.52 -12.72
CA GLY A 85 13.32 -4.44 -12.21
C GLY A 85 11.93 -3.99 -12.66
N ASN A 86 11.02 -4.94 -12.82
CA ASN A 86 9.61 -4.62 -13.07
C ASN A 86 8.93 -4.27 -11.73
N TYR A 87 9.19 -3.05 -11.23
CA TYR A 87 8.61 -2.55 -9.99
C TYR A 87 7.15 -2.09 -10.15
N ASN A 88 6.64 -2.00 -11.39
CA ASN A 88 5.31 -1.47 -11.67
C ASN A 88 4.21 -2.26 -10.96
N ALA A 89 4.30 -3.60 -10.93
CA ALA A 89 3.30 -4.42 -10.24
C ALA A 89 3.28 -4.18 -8.71
N ILE A 90 4.46 -3.92 -8.12
CA ILE A 90 4.58 -3.62 -6.69
C ILE A 90 3.99 -2.23 -6.39
N LEU A 91 4.39 -1.24 -7.18
CA LEU A 91 3.94 0.13 -7.02
C LEU A 91 2.43 0.27 -7.30
N HIS A 92 1.90 -0.43 -8.30
CA HIS A 92 0.47 -0.56 -8.57
C HIS A 92 -0.30 -1.03 -7.33
N ARG A 93 0.10 -2.18 -6.77
CA ARG A 93 -0.53 -2.72 -5.55
C ARG A 93 -0.48 -1.74 -4.39
N CYS A 94 0.68 -1.08 -4.20
CA CYS A 94 0.85 -0.09 -3.14
C CYS A 94 -0.06 1.11 -3.35
N GLU A 95 -0.17 1.62 -4.57
CA GLU A 95 -1.02 2.76 -4.93
C GLU A 95 -2.48 2.49 -4.59
N VAL A 96 -3.04 1.39 -5.10
CA VAL A 96 -4.44 1.01 -4.83
C VAL A 96 -4.69 0.86 -3.33
N SER A 97 -3.78 0.19 -2.61
CA SER A 97 -3.90 0.01 -1.16
C SER A 97 -3.82 1.34 -0.39
N ARG A 98 -2.94 2.26 -0.80
CA ARG A 98 -2.82 3.61 -0.20
C ARG A 98 -4.09 4.42 -0.43
N VAL A 99 -4.66 4.39 -1.63
CA VAL A 99 -5.95 5.05 -1.93
C VAL A 99 -7.04 4.52 -0.99
N LEU A 100 -7.24 3.20 -0.93
CA LEU A 100 -8.27 2.62 -0.07
C LEU A 100 -8.07 2.95 1.42
N LEU A 101 -6.84 2.85 1.92
CA LEU A 101 -6.52 3.20 3.31
C LEU A 101 -6.77 4.68 3.61
N LEU A 102 -6.43 5.59 2.69
CA LEU A 102 -6.68 7.02 2.84
C LEU A 102 -8.19 7.32 2.87
N LEU A 103 -8.97 6.67 2.02
CA LEU A 103 -10.43 6.80 2.01
C LEU A 103 -11.08 6.24 3.29
N ILE A 104 -10.55 5.15 3.85
CA ILE A 104 -11.02 4.58 5.14
C ILE A 104 -10.68 5.52 6.31
N LEU A 105 -9.44 6.04 6.33
CA LEU A 105 -8.92 6.81 7.46
C LEU A 105 -9.46 8.25 7.51
N GLN A 106 -9.82 8.82 6.35
CA GLN A 106 -10.20 10.24 6.18
C GLN A 106 -9.37 11.18 7.07
N PRO A 107 -8.03 11.13 6.96
CA PRO A 107 -7.13 11.95 7.77
C PRO A 107 -7.42 13.44 7.55
N SER A 108 -7.36 14.22 8.64
CA SER A 108 -7.46 15.68 8.53
C SER A 108 -6.24 16.24 7.78
N PRO A 109 -6.38 17.36 7.04
CA PRO A 109 -5.28 17.93 6.25
C PRO A 109 -4.00 18.20 7.05
N GLN A 110 -4.12 18.49 8.35
CA GLN A 110 -3.00 18.74 9.27
C GLN A 110 -2.18 17.49 9.60
N ARG A 111 -2.77 16.30 9.45
CA ARG A 111 -2.15 15.00 9.76
C ARG A 111 -1.62 14.29 8.52
N LEU A 112 -1.82 14.86 7.34
CA LEU A 112 -1.43 14.28 6.07
C LEU A 112 -0.08 14.83 5.63
N THR A 113 0.85 13.94 5.27
CA THR A 113 2.07 14.39 4.57
C THR A 113 1.70 14.83 3.15
N PRO A 114 2.46 15.76 2.54
CA PRO A 114 2.21 16.18 1.16
C PRO A 114 2.23 15.00 0.17
N SER A 115 3.11 14.01 0.39
CA SER A 115 3.19 12.79 -0.43
C SER A 115 1.91 11.94 -0.38
N LEU A 116 1.21 11.93 0.76
CA LEU A 116 -0.07 11.23 0.92
C LEU A 116 -1.24 12.06 0.38
N ALA A 117 -1.16 13.39 0.44
CA ALA A 117 -2.14 14.29 -0.19
C ALA A 117 -2.21 14.08 -1.70
N GLN A 118 -1.04 14.02 -2.33
CA GLN A 118 -0.90 13.86 -3.77
C GLN A 118 -1.51 12.55 -4.29
N VAL A 119 -1.56 11.50 -3.46
CA VAL A 119 -2.20 10.24 -3.83
C VAL A 119 -3.66 10.47 -4.18
N LEU A 120 -4.46 11.07 -3.29
CA LEU A 120 -5.88 11.31 -3.57
C LEU A 120 -6.09 12.43 -4.60
N GLU A 121 -5.24 13.45 -4.61
CA GLU A 121 -5.32 14.54 -5.59
C GLU A 121 -5.24 14.01 -7.02
N LYS A 122 -4.31 13.08 -7.30
CA LYS A 122 -4.19 12.43 -8.62
C LYS A 122 -5.51 11.85 -9.14
N TYR A 123 -6.36 11.33 -8.26
CA TYR A 123 -7.65 10.74 -8.62
C TYR A 123 -8.81 11.75 -8.57
N ALA A 124 -8.64 12.88 -7.87
CA ALA A 124 -9.63 13.95 -7.82
C ALA A 124 -9.56 14.87 -9.07
N TRP A 125 -8.37 15.07 -9.63
CA TRP A 125 -8.15 15.91 -10.80
C TRP A 125 -8.06 15.04 -12.06
N ALA A 126 -9.18 14.88 -12.76
CA ALA A 126 -9.31 14.09 -13.99
C ALA A 126 -8.68 14.80 -15.21
N GLU A 127 -7.39 15.11 -15.18
CA GLU A 127 -6.69 15.52 -16.39
C GLU A 127 -6.39 14.28 -17.26
N GLU A 128 -6.68 14.35 -18.56
CA GLU A 128 -6.53 13.28 -19.57
C GLU A 128 -5.12 12.65 -19.67
N ASN A 129 -4.13 13.21 -18.96
CA ASN A 129 -2.72 12.80 -19.01
C ASN A 129 -2.16 12.39 -17.64
N VAL A 130 -2.96 11.74 -16.78
CA VAL A 130 -2.37 10.96 -15.69
C VAL A 130 -1.55 9.84 -16.33
N ASN A 131 -0.25 10.07 -16.53
CA ASN A 131 0.69 9.02 -16.91
C ASN A 131 0.55 7.91 -15.86
N ASN A 132 -0.18 6.85 -16.21
CA ASN A 132 -0.37 5.66 -15.39
C ASN A 132 0.93 4.86 -15.36
N GLY A 133 2.02 5.45 -14.84
CA GLY A 133 3.34 4.84 -14.73
C GLY A 133 3.37 3.50 -13.96
N LEU A 134 2.21 3.07 -13.45
CA LEU A 134 1.95 1.85 -12.71
C LEU A 134 1.24 0.75 -13.53
N ASN A 135 1.06 0.92 -14.85
CA ASN A 135 0.37 -0.04 -15.73
C ASN A 135 -1.09 -0.33 -15.33
N MET A 136 -1.81 0.62 -14.73
CA MET A 136 -3.28 0.52 -14.56
C MET A 136 -3.97 0.63 -15.92
N SER A 137 -5.03 -0.16 -16.13
CA SER A 137 -5.91 0.05 -17.27
C SER A 137 -6.67 1.38 -17.14
N GLU A 138 -7.17 1.90 -18.26
CA GLU A 138 -8.02 3.10 -18.27
C GLU A 138 -9.28 2.89 -17.41
N ASP A 139 -9.91 1.72 -17.54
CA ASP A 139 -11.09 1.35 -16.76
C ASP A 139 -10.78 1.32 -15.25
N GLU A 140 -9.67 0.72 -14.83
CA GLU A 140 -9.26 0.68 -13.42
C GLU A 140 -9.02 2.10 -12.87
N LEU A 141 -8.30 2.93 -13.64
CA LEU A 141 -8.06 4.33 -13.27
C LEU A 141 -9.37 5.09 -13.10
N LEU A 142 -10.29 4.97 -14.07
CA LEU A 142 -11.58 5.66 -14.05
C LEU A 142 -12.41 5.24 -12.84
N LEU A 143 -12.49 3.94 -12.56
CA LEU A 143 -13.23 3.43 -11.40
C LEU A 143 -12.62 3.91 -10.08
N LEU A 144 -11.29 3.99 -9.96
CA LEU A 144 -10.63 4.57 -8.79
C LEU A 144 -10.90 6.07 -8.65
N GLN A 145 -10.92 6.83 -9.76
CA GLN A 145 -11.32 8.24 -9.77
C GLN A 145 -12.77 8.40 -9.30
N SER A 146 -13.69 7.61 -9.85
CA SER A 146 -15.10 7.59 -9.44
C SER A 146 -15.25 7.26 -7.95
N LEU A 147 -14.50 6.29 -7.44
CA LEU A 147 -14.53 5.93 -6.02
C LEU A 147 -14.07 7.09 -5.13
N VAL A 148 -12.96 7.73 -5.48
CA VAL A 148 -12.42 8.87 -4.72
C VAL A 148 -13.41 10.03 -4.73
N LEU A 149 -13.99 10.36 -5.89
CA LEU A 149 -14.98 11.42 -6.02
C LEU A 149 -16.26 11.11 -5.23
N ALA A 150 -16.79 9.89 -5.32
CA ALA A 150 -17.98 9.47 -4.57
C ALA A 150 -17.76 9.57 -3.05
N CYS A 151 -16.58 9.18 -2.57
CA CYS A 151 -16.23 9.33 -1.16
C CYS A 151 -16.15 10.82 -0.74
N GLN A 152 -15.56 11.67 -1.58
CA GLN A 152 -15.42 13.11 -1.29
C GLN A 152 -16.76 13.86 -1.37
N SER A 153 -17.65 13.47 -2.27
CA SER A 153 -19.00 14.02 -2.40
C SER A 153 -19.99 13.44 -1.39
N HIS A 154 -19.56 12.48 -0.56
CA HIS A 154 -20.42 11.75 0.38
C HIS A 154 -21.59 11.04 -0.33
N ASP A 155 -21.36 10.57 -1.56
CA ASP A 155 -22.34 9.79 -2.32
C ASP A 155 -22.19 8.30 -1.98
N HIS A 156 -22.82 7.91 -0.87
CA HIS A 156 -22.71 6.55 -0.33
C HIS A 156 -23.31 5.50 -1.29
N GLN A 157 -24.32 5.88 -2.07
CA GLN A 157 -24.96 5.00 -3.03
C GLN A 157 -24.00 4.69 -4.20
N ALA A 158 -23.31 5.70 -4.73
CA ALA A 158 -22.30 5.49 -5.76
C ALA A 158 -21.15 4.59 -5.27
N VAL A 159 -20.70 4.74 -4.01
CA VAL A 159 -19.68 3.86 -3.43
C VAL A 159 -20.13 2.39 -3.42
N LEU A 160 -21.40 2.12 -3.11
CA LEU A 160 -21.95 0.75 -3.11
C LEU A 160 -22.03 0.16 -4.52
N GLU A 161 -22.42 0.94 -5.51
CA GLU A 161 -22.52 0.50 -6.91
C GLU A 161 -21.15 0.15 -7.49
N LEU A 162 -20.14 0.99 -7.17
CA LEU A 162 -18.75 0.79 -7.60
C LEU A 162 -18.09 -0.47 -7.02
N GLU A 163 -18.60 -1.04 -5.92
CA GLU A 163 -18.01 -2.23 -5.30
C GLU A 163 -17.84 -3.37 -6.32
N SER A 164 -18.93 -3.69 -7.02
CA SER A 164 -18.97 -4.81 -7.96
C SER A 164 -18.07 -4.59 -9.19
N GLU A 165 -17.90 -3.33 -9.60
CA GLU A 165 -17.10 -2.94 -10.77
C GLU A 165 -15.60 -2.94 -10.46
N LEU A 166 -15.21 -2.63 -9.22
CA LEU A 166 -13.81 -2.63 -8.78
C LEU A 166 -13.28 -4.02 -8.43
N TYR A 167 -14.15 -4.95 -8.01
CA TYR A 167 -13.75 -6.30 -7.60
C TYR A 167 -12.85 -7.07 -8.58
N PRO A 168 -13.04 -7.00 -9.90
CA PRO A 168 -12.16 -7.68 -10.86
C PRO A 168 -10.70 -7.21 -10.83
N TYR A 169 -10.46 -5.95 -10.46
CA TYR A 169 -9.14 -5.33 -10.43
C TYR A 169 -8.38 -5.57 -9.13
N PHE A 170 -9.10 -5.88 -8.05
CA PHE A 170 -8.53 -5.94 -6.70
C PHE A 170 -8.07 -7.35 -6.30
N ASP A 171 -6.93 -7.41 -5.61
CA ASP A 171 -6.52 -8.59 -4.87
C ASP A 171 -7.41 -8.83 -3.63
N THR A 172 -7.22 -9.96 -2.95
CA THR A 172 -8.05 -10.32 -1.78
C THR A 172 -7.98 -9.28 -0.66
N GLU A 173 -6.81 -8.71 -0.40
CA GLU A 173 -6.62 -7.74 0.68
C GLU A 173 -7.24 -6.39 0.32
N GLN A 174 -7.12 -5.96 -0.94
CA GLN A 174 -7.77 -4.76 -1.45
C GLN A 174 -9.30 -4.88 -1.44
N LYS A 175 -9.85 -6.07 -1.71
CA LYS A 175 -11.29 -6.36 -1.55
C LYS A 175 -11.74 -6.22 -0.09
N GLU A 176 -10.97 -6.75 0.85
CA GLU A 176 -11.25 -6.59 2.28
C GLU A 176 -11.23 -5.12 2.70
N LEU A 177 -10.27 -4.33 2.19
CA LEU A 177 -10.21 -2.89 2.42
C LEU A 177 -11.41 -2.15 1.79
N LEU A 178 -11.80 -2.49 0.57
CA LEU A 178 -12.98 -1.90 -0.09
C LEU A 178 -14.26 -2.20 0.70
N HIS A 179 -14.43 -3.44 1.14
CA HIS A 179 -15.54 -3.82 2.01
C HIS A 179 -15.51 -3.02 3.32
N LYS A 180 -14.33 -2.82 3.91
CA LYS A 180 -14.18 -1.99 5.12
C LYS A 180 -14.55 -0.53 4.86
N LEU A 181 -14.15 0.04 3.72
CA LEU A 181 -14.51 1.40 3.32
C LEU A 181 -16.03 1.55 3.26
N ILE A 182 -16.72 0.62 2.61
CA ILE A 182 -18.18 0.61 2.52
C ILE A 182 -18.84 0.57 3.89
N GLN A 183 -18.32 -0.25 4.81
CA GLN A 183 -18.81 -0.28 6.19
C GLN A 183 -18.64 1.08 6.89
N VAL A 184 -17.48 1.73 6.72
CA VAL A 184 -17.21 3.04 7.33
C VAL A 184 -18.17 4.10 6.77
N VAL A 185 -18.30 4.18 5.45
CA VAL A 185 -19.17 5.16 4.78
C VAL A 185 -20.65 4.92 5.12
N SER A 186 -21.08 3.67 5.27
CA SER A 186 -22.47 3.33 5.66
C SER A 186 -22.80 3.67 7.12
N THR A 187 -21.79 3.92 7.96
CA THR A 187 -21.97 4.27 9.37
C THR A 187 -21.87 5.77 9.66
N GLN A 188 -21.48 6.56 8.66
CA GLN A 188 -21.42 8.03 8.71
C GLN A 188 -22.75 8.64 8.26
#